data_AF-A0A453G6D9-F1
#
_entry.id   AF-A0A453G6D9-F1
#
_cell.length_a   1.000
_cell.length_b   1.000
_cell.length_c   1.000
_cell.angle_alpha   90.00
_cell.angle_beta   90.00
_cell.angle_gamma   90.00
#
_symmetry.space_group_name_H-M   'P 1'
#
loop_
_entity.id
_entity.type
_entity.pdbx_description
1 polymer ?
#
loop_
_entity_poly.entity_id
_entity_poly.type
_entity_poly.pdbx_seq_one_letter_code
_entity_poly.pdbx_strand_id
1 'polypeptide(L)'
;SPLIPSFWRPWSGSCGVAQRRSTRRSHSAICGAEPDGAQGGEAVKERSVSVILLSGGQGKRMGANMPKQYLPLLGVPIALHSLRTFCGMKEVKEVVVVCDPSYKNVFEGSVENLQIPIKFTTPGKERQDSVFNGLQEIDGDSELVCVHDSARPLVSSEDVKKVTFYDLA
;
A
#
# COMPACT_ATOMS: atom_id res chain seq x y z
N SER A 1 -16.36 32.03 10.46
CA SER A 1 -16.32 30.92 11.44
C SER A 1 -17.20 29.79 10.97
N PRO A 2 -16.63 28.69 10.44
CA PRO A 2 -17.42 27.61 9.86
C PRO A 2 -17.94 26.66 10.94
N LEU A 3 -19.16 26.21 10.71
CA LEU A 3 -19.97 25.31 11.54
C LEU A 3 -19.46 23.86 11.39
N ILE A 4 -19.25 23.19 12.52
CA ILE A 4 -18.86 21.76 12.61
C ILE A 4 -20.15 20.94 12.75
N PRO A 5 -20.48 20.01 11.85
CA PRO A 5 -21.61 19.10 12.05
C PRO A 5 -21.24 17.98 13.03
N SER A 6 -22.08 17.83 14.05
CA SER A 6 -22.05 16.78 15.07
C SER A 6 -22.41 15.40 14.47
N PHE A 7 -21.40 14.58 14.17
CA PHE A 7 -21.60 13.17 13.81
C PHE A 7 -20.53 12.29 14.46
N TRP A 8 -20.50 12.30 15.80
CA TRP A 8 -19.80 11.31 16.61
C TRP A 8 -20.69 10.97 17.81
N ARG A 9 -21.37 9.82 17.76
CA ARG A 9 -21.87 9.13 18.95
C ARG A 9 -21.42 7.67 18.88
N PRO A 10 -20.84 7.13 19.96
CA PRO A 10 -20.41 5.73 20.00
C PRO A 10 -21.61 4.80 20.18
N TRP A 11 -21.59 3.68 19.45
CA TRP A 11 -22.54 2.58 19.60
C TRP A 11 -22.19 1.78 20.85
N SER A 12 -23.02 1.88 21.89
CA SER A 12 -22.99 1.01 23.07
C SER A 12 -24.03 -0.10 22.91
N GLY A 13 -23.59 -1.27 22.46
CA GLY A 13 -24.42 -2.48 22.40
C GLY A 13 -23.72 -3.61 23.14
N SER A 14 -24.21 -3.96 24.32
CA SER A 14 -23.78 -5.12 25.10
C SER A 14 -24.90 -6.16 25.10
N CYS A 15 -24.61 -7.39 24.69
CA CYS A 15 -25.45 -8.58 24.82
C CYS A 15 -24.60 -9.77 24.35
N GLY A 16 -24.41 -10.90 25.02
CA GLY A 16 -24.87 -11.45 26.28
C GLY A 16 -24.33 -12.88 26.27
N VAL A 17 -23.52 -13.27 27.26
CA VAL A 17 -22.91 -14.60 27.33
C VAL A 17 -23.97 -15.62 27.74
N ALA A 18 -24.19 -16.63 26.90
CA ALA A 18 -25.02 -17.79 27.25
C ALA A 18 -24.13 -18.99 27.56
N GLN A 19 -23.99 -19.31 28.85
CA GLN A 19 -23.42 -20.56 29.34
C GLN A 19 -24.46 -21.68 29.21
N ARG A 20 -24.06 -22.82 28.63
CA ARG A 20 -24.70 -24.11 28.86
C ARG A 20 -23.68 -25.09 29.43
N ARG A 21 -23.94 -25.56 30.65
CA ARG A 21 -23.28 -26.69 31.33
C ARG A 21 -24.05 -27.99 31.05
N SER A 22 -23.35 -29.12 31.23
CA SER A 22 -23.80 -30.52 31.40
C SER A 22 -23.25 -31.41 30.27
N THR A 23 -22.55 -32.53 30.47
CA THR A 23 -22.36 -33.43 31.63
C THR A 23 -21.12 -34.31 31.36
N ARG A 24 -20.49 -34.82 32.43
CA ARG A 24 -19.32 -35.73 32.41
C ARG A 24 -19.57 -37.02 31.60
N ARG A 25 -18.53 -37.55 30.94
CA ARG A 25 -18.04 -38.92 31.16
C ARG A 25 -16.61 -39.09 30.60
N SER A 26 -15.74 -39.55 31.49
CA SER A 26 -14.37 -40.00 31.24
C SER A 26 -14.39 -41.42 30.66
N HIS A 27 -13.72 -41.63 29.54
CA HIS A 27 -13.01 -42.86 29.23
C HIS A 27 -11.79 -42.54 28.36
N SER A 28 -10.64 -43.07 28.76
CA SER A 28 -9.36 -42.88 28.10
C SER A 28 -9.38 -43.46 26.69
N ALA A 29 -9.14 -42.61 25.70
CA ALA A 29 -8.64 -43.03 24.40
C ALA A 29 -7.32 -42.29 24.20
N ILE A 30 -6.22 -43.04 24.28
CA ILE A 30 -4.90 -42.58 23.86
C ILE A 30 -4.93 -42.55 22.34
N CYS A 31 -4.91 -41.37 21.75
CA CYS A 31 -4.52 -41.13 20.36
C CYS A 31 -3.91 -39.73 20.30
N GLY A 32 -2.70 -39.64 19.73
CA GLY A 32 -1.95 -38.41 19.63
C GLY A 32 -2.70 -37.37 18.81
N ALA A 33 -2.76 -36.16 19.34
CA ALA A 33 -2.97 -34.95 18.56
C ALA A 33 -1.86 -34.01 19.02
N GLU A 34 -0.87 -33.82 18.15
CA GLU A 34 0.01 -32.66 18.26
C GLU A 34 -0.88 -31.42 18.34
N PRO A 35 -0.54 -30.41 19.15
CA PRO A 35 -1.32 -29.19 19.15
C PRO A 35 -1.15 -28.59 17.76
N ASP A 36 -2.21 -28.65 16.95
CA ASP A 36 -2.30 -27.95 15.68
C ASP A 36 -1.85 -26.52 15.95
N GLY A 37 -0.64 -26.22 15.45
CA GLY A 37 -0.03 -24.92 15.57
C GLY A 37 -1.02 -23.92 15.02
N ALA A 38 -1.34 -22.91 15.83
CA ALA A 38 -1.94 -21.69 15.34
C ALA A 38 -1.06 -21.20 14.18
N GLN A 39 -1.52 -21.42 12.95
CA GLN A 39 -0.86 -20.92 11.75
C GLN A 39 -1.07 -19.40 11.76
N GLY A 40 -0.08 -18.69 12.31
CA GLY A 40 0.01 -17.25 12.19
C GLY A 40 0.06 -16.87 10.71
N GLY A 41 -0.75 -15.88 10.33
CA GLY A 41 -0.83 -15.36 8.97
C GLY A 41 0.53 -15.09 8.34
N GLU A 42 0.58 -15.39 7.06
CA GLU A 42 1.81 -15.44 6.29
C GLU A 42 2.33 -14.02 6.04
N ALA A 43 3.53 -13.71 6.56
CA ALA A 43 4.18 -12.42 6.33
C ALA A 43 4.61 -12.31 4.86
N VAL A 44 4.37 -11.16 4.20
CA VAL A 44 4.85 -10.90 2.83
C VAL A 44 6.37 -11.03 2.78
N LYS A 45 6.87 -11.77 1.80
CA LYS A 45 8.29 -12.08 1.64
C LYS A 45 9.10 -10.85 1.21
N GLU A 46 10.41 -10.90 1.48
CA GLU A 46 11.32 -9.88 0.94
C GLU A 46 11.31 -9.92 -0.59
N ARG A 47 11.37 -8.74 -1.22
CA ARG A 47 11.42 -8.57 -2.68
C ARG A 47 10.33 -9.34 -3.45
N SER A 48 9.11 -9.43 -2.91
CA SER A 48 7.97 -10.07 -3.59
C SER A 48 6.86 -9.11 -4.04
N VAL A 49 6.97 -7.81 -3.73
CA VAL A 49 5.96 -6.80 -4.07
C VAL A 49 6.42 -5.88 -5.20
N SER A 50 5.61 -5.74 -6.24
CA SER A 50 5.77 -4.69 -7.25
C SER A 50 4.89 -3.49 -6.94
N VAL A 51 5.42 -2.28 -7.06
CA VAL A 51 4.66 -1.05 -6.81
C VAL A 51 4.43 -0.28 -8.11
N ILE A 52 3.18 0.04 -8.42
CA ILE A 52 2.82 0.98 -9.48
C ILE A 52 2.57 2.34 -8.86
N LEU A 53 3.47 3.28 -9.12
CA LEU A 53 3.41 4.65 -8.62
C LEU A 53 2.76 5.57 -9.68
N LEU A 54 1.49 5.90 -9.49
CA LEU A 54 0.74 6.75 -10.41
C LEU A 54 1.12 8.22 -10.27
N SER A 55 1.72 8.79 -11.32
CA SER A 55 2.21 10.16 -11.39
C SER A 55 1.80 10.92 -12.66
N GLY A 56 0.83 10.39 -13.41
CA GLY A 56 0.33 11.00 -14.66
C GLY A 56 -0.79 12.03 -14.49
N GLY A 57 -1.36 12.19 -13.29
CA GLY A 57 -2.52 13.05 -13.09
C GLY A 57 -2.20 14.54 -13.29
N GLN A 58 -2.97 15.25 -14.11
CA GLN A 58 -2.71 16.67 -14.43
C GLN A 58 -3.09 17.66 -13.32
N GLY A 59 -3.76 17.23 -12.24
CA GLY A 59 -4.04 18.12 -11.09
C GLY A 59 -4.93 19.33 -11.39
N LYS A 60 -5.77 19.30 -12.44
CA LYS A 60 -6.56 20.43 -12.98
C LYS A 60 -7.34 21.27 -11.94
N ARG A 61 -7.74 20.68 -10.82
CA ARG A 61 -8.47 21.36 -9.73
C ARG A 61 -7.61 22.30 -8.88
N MET A 62 -6.29 22.14 -8.91
CA MET A 62 -5.38 22.94 -8.06
C MET A 62 -4.93 24.26 -8.69
N GLY A 63 -5.24 24.51 -9.97
CA GLY A 63 -4.91 25.78 -10.64
C GLY A 63 -3.41 26.11 -10.70
N ALA A 64 -2.54 25.14 -10.40
CA ALA A 64 -1.10 25.31 -10.46
C ALA A 64 -0.59 25.13 -11.90
N ASN A 65 0.51 25.80 -12.23
CA ASN A 65 1.19 25.69 -13.54
C ASN A 65 1.86 24.32 -13.77
N MET A 66 1.91 23.49 -12.72
CA MET A 66 2.55 22.18 -12.71
C MET A 66 1.64 21.18 -12.00
N PRO A 67 1.60 19.90 -12.44
CA PRO A 67 0.85 18.86 -11.74
C PRO A 67 1.28 18.77 -10.27
N LYS A 68 0.28 18.64 -9.39
CA LYS A 68 0.45 18.74 -7.93
C LYS A 68 1.54 17.82 -7.36
N GLN A 69 1.71 16.63 -7.91
CA GLN A 69 2.70 15.65 -7.43
C GLN A 69 4.15 16.09 -7.67
N TYR A 70 4.38 17.10 -8.50
CA TYR A 70 5.72 17.65 -8.75
C TYR A 70 5.97 18.96 -8.00
N LEU A 71 4.96 19.50 -7.31
CA LEU A 71 5.16 20.66 -6.43
C LEU A 71 6.11 20.30 -5.28
N PRO A 72 6.97 21.24 -4.85
CA PRO A 72 7.88 21.00 -3.74
C PRO A 72 7.11 20.97 -2.42
N LEU A 73 7.37 19.94 -1.63
CA LEU A 73 7.02 19.83 -0.22
C LEU A 73 8.33 19.75 0.57
N LEU A 74 8.59 20.76 1.40
CA LEU A 74 9.85 20.91 2.13
C LEU A 74 11.08 20.86 1.19
N GLY A 75 10.98 21.51 0.02
CA GLY A 75 12.05 21.56 -0.97
C GLY A 75 12.21 20.32 -1.84
N VAL A 76 11.42 19.25 -1.61
CA VAL A 76 11.47 18.01 -2.39
C VAL A 76 10.11 17.77 -3.08
N PRO A 77 10.07 17.44 -4.38
CA PRO A 77 8.83 17.08 -5.07
C PRO A 77 7.99 16.05 -4.32
N ILE A 78 6.67 16.29 -4.22
CA ILE A 78 5.71 15.42 -3.52
C ILE A 78 5.84 13.94 -3.94
N ALA A 79 5.97 13.67 -5.23
CA ALA A 79 6.10 12.32 -5.77
C ALA A 79 7.32 11.56 -5.24
N LEU A 80 8.42 12.28 -4.96
CA LEU A 80 9.65 11.67 -4.46
C LEU A 80 9.56 11.25 -2.99
N HIS A 81 8.73 11.90 -2.19
CA HIS A 81 8.43 11.43 -0.84
C HIS A 81 7.74 10.06 -0.90
N SER A 82 6.72 9.92 -1.75
CA SER A 82 6.05 8.63 -1.96
C SER A 82 7.01 7.56 -2.49
N LEU A 83 7.84 7.90 -3.48
CA LEU A 83 8.83 6.97 -4.04
C LEU A 83 9.78 6.46 -2.96
N ARG A 84 10.34 7.36 -2.14
CA ARG A 84 11.30 7.02 -1.07
C ARG A 84 10.71 6.06 -0.04
N THR A 85 9.43 6.22 0.31
CA THR A 85 8.74 5.26 1.19
C THR A 85 8.84 3.85 0.63
N PHE A 86 8.42 3.62 -0.63
CA PHE A 86 8.43 2.29 -1.22
C PHE A 86 9.84 1.74 -1.45
N CYS A 87 10.77 2.58 -1.91
CA CYS A 87 12.15 2.16 -2.12
C CYS A 87 12.89 1.80 -0.82
N GLY A 88 12.40 2.26 0.34
CA GLY A 88 12.92 1.89 1.65
C GLY A 88 12.36 0.58 2.22
N MET A 89 11.36 -0.03 1.58
CA MET A 89 10.72 -1.26 2.05
C MET A 89 11.45 -2.49 1.51
N LYS A 90 11.76 -3.46 2.38
CA LYS A 90 12.48 -4.68 2.00
C LYS A 90 11.63 -5.63 1.13
N GLU A 91 10.33 -5.53 1.29
CA GLU A 91 9.32 -6.33 0.61
C GLU A 91 9.14 -5.87 -0.85
N VAL A 92 9.50 -4.61 -1.15
CA VAL A 92 9.36 -4.04 -2.49
C VAL A 92 10.52 -4.50 -3.39
N LYS A 93 10.16 -5.22 -4.43
CA LYS A 93 11.06 -5.72 -5.49
C LYS A 93 11.48 -4.60 -6.43
N GLU A 94 10.49 -3.81 -6.89
CA GLU A 94 10.65 -2.76 -7.89
C GLU A 94 9.53 -1.72 -7.80
N VAL A 95 9.75 -0.57 -8.44
CA VAL A 95 8.71 0.46 -8.63
C VAL A 95 8.57 0.79 -10.11
N VAL A 96 7.35 0.68 -10.64
CA VAL A 96 6.95 1.17 -11.95
C VAL A 96 6.33 2.54 -11.78
N VAL A 97 7.01 3.59 -12.25
CA VAL A 97 6.50 4.96 -12.22
C VAL A 97 5.72 5.24 -13.50
N VAL A 98 4.43 5.55 -13.34
CA VAL A 98 3.57 5.95 -14.46
C VAL A 98 3.56 7.46 -14.54
N CYS A 99 4.37 8.05 -15.40
CA CYS A 99 4.54 9.50 -15.51
C CYS A 99 4.62 9.98 -16.97
N ASP A 100 4.24 11.23 -17.19
CA ASP A 100 4.52 11.87 -18.47
C ASP A 100 6.04 11.97 -18.69
N PRO A 101 6.56 11.65 -19.89
CA PRO A 101 7.99 11.68 -20.18
C PRO A 101 8.68 13.00 -19.84
N SER A 102 7.97 14.13 -19.93
CA SER A 102 8.50 15.46 -19.57
C SER A 102 8.87 15.61 -18.08
N TYR A 103 8.36 14.73 -17.21
CA TYR A 103 8.65 14.72 -15.78
C TYR A 103 9.51 13.54 -15.34
N LYS A 104 9.99 12.70 -16.27
CA LYS A 104 10.83 11.53 -15.94
C LYS A 104 12.10 11.91 -15.18
N ASN A 105 12.71 13.04 -15.58
CA ASN A 105 13.91 13.60 -14.97
C ASN A 105 13.78 13.91 -13.47
N VAL A 106 12.55 14.17 -12.98
CA VAL A 106 12.27 14.37 -11.55
C VAL A 106 12.67 13.13 -10.75
N PHE A 107 12.45 11.95 -11.32
CA PHE A 107 12.72 10.66 -10.67
C PHE A 107 14.16 10.22 -10.89
N GLU A 108 14.69 10.38 -12.11
CA GLU A 108 16.05 9.93 -12.48
C GLU A 108 17.12 10.53 -11.56
N GLY A 109 17.03 11.81 -11.21
CA GLY A 109 17.97 12.45 -10.27
C GLY A 109 17.89 11.92 -8.83
N SER A 110 16.84 11.15 -8.48
CA SER A 110 16.71 10.49 -7.18
C SER A 110 17.07 9.01 -7.22
N VAL A 111 17.20 8.41 -8.42
CA VAL A 111 17.39 6.96 -8.61
C VAL A 111 18.80 6.50 -8.23
N GLU A 112 19.81 7.37 -8.32
CA GLU A 112 21.22 7.02 -8.09
C GLU A 112 21.51 6.42 -6.70
N ASN A 113 20.64 6.69 -5.72
CA ASN A 113 20.80 6.21 -4.34
C ASN A 113 19.85 5.08 -3.93
N LEU A 114 19.08 4.52 -4.88
CA LEU A 114 18.03 3.55 -4.58
C LEU A 114 18.48 2.11 -4.88
N GLN A 115 18.18 1.19 -3.96
CA GLN A 115 18.61 -0.22 -4.04
C GLN A 115 17.65 -1.14 -4.82
N ILE A 116 16.66 -0.56 -5.50
CA ILE A 116 15.63 -1.31 -6.21
C ILE A 116 15.45 -0.74 -7.63
N PRO A 117 15.11 -1.57 -8.64
CA PRO A 117 14.86 -1.09 -9.99
C PRO A 117 13.68 -0.12 -10.03
N ILE A 118 13.84 0.92 -10.86
CA ILE A 118 12.75 1.84 -11.21
C ILE A 118 12.52 1.77 -12.71
N LYS A 119 11.31 1.37 -13.08
CA LYS A 119 10.82 1.34 -14.45
C LYS A 119 9.90 2.53 -14.70
N PHE A 120 9.72 2.89 -15.96
CA PHE A 120 8.88 4.01 -16.36
C PHE A 120 7.92 3.60 -17.46
N THR A 121 6.67 4.07 -17.36
CA THR A 121 5.68 3.94 -18.42
C THR A 121 4.81 5.18 -18.51
N THR A 122 4.09 5.31 -19.61
CA THR A 122 3.27 6.48 -19.90
C THR A 122 1.89 6.38 -19.25
N PRO A 123 1.30 7.51 -18.82
CA PRO A 123 -0.06 7.51 -18.32
C PRO A 123 -1.06 7.28 -19.46
N GLY A 124 -2.15 6.60 -19.13
CA GLY A 124 -3.28 6.46 -20.04
C GLY A 124 -4.24 7.64 -19.97
N LYS A 125 -5.36 7.55 -20.71
CA LYS A 125 -6.38 8.60 -20.75
C LYS A 125 -7.07 8.77 -19.39
N GLU A 126 -7.34 7.65 -18.73
CA GLU A 126 -7.95 7.61 -17.40
C GLU A 126 -7.03 6.93 -16.37
N ARG A 127 -7.44 6.94 -15.10
CA ARG A 127 -6.62 6.37 -14.02
C ARG A 127 -6.42 4.87 -14.22
N GLN A 128 -7.45 4.13 -14.61
CA GLN A 128 -7.37 2.69 -14.84
C GLN A 128 -6.48 2.33 -16.02
N ASP A 129 -6.45 3.15 -17.08
CA ASP A 129 -5.55 2.94 -18.22
C ASP A 129 -4.08 3.12 -17.77
N SER A 130 -3.84 4.09 -16.88
CA SER A 130 -2.52 4.30 -16.28
C SER A 130 -2.10 3.11 -15.39
N VAL A 131 -3.04 2.54 -14.63
CA VAL A 131 -2.80 1.31 -13.86
C VAL A 131 -2.50 0.14 -14.79
N PHE A 132 -3.27 -0.02 -15.87
CA PHE A 132 -3.06 -1.07 -16.86
C PHE A 132 -1.67 -0.98 -17.49
N ASN A 133 -1.25 0.21 -17.95
CA ASN A 133 0.10 0.41 -18.47
C ASN A 133 1.18 0.05 -17.43
N GLY A 134 0.96 0.38 -16.15
CA GLY A 134 1.85 -0.03 -15.06
C GLY A 134 1.93 -1.55 -14.90
N LEU A 135 0.78 -2.24 -14.94
CA LEU A 135 0.69 -3.70 -14.82
C LEU A 135 1.36 -4.44 -15.98
N GLN A 136 1.49 -3.81 -17.16
CA GLN A 136 2.21 -4.42 -18.28
C GLN A 136 3.74 -4.42 -18.10
N GLU A 137 4.26 -3.61 -17.17
CA GLU A 137 5.71 -3.42 -16.94
C GLU A 137 6.23 -4.12 -15.67
N ILE A 138 5.33 -4.58 -14.80
CA ILE A 138 5.75 -5.27 -13.58
C ILE A 138 6.40 -6.62 -13.93
N ASP A 139 7.24 -7.08 -13.02
CA ASP A 139 7.82 -8.41 -13.04
C ASP A 139 6.73 -9.45 -12.70
N GLY A 140 6.56 -10.44 -13.59
CA GLY A 140 5.55 -11.49 -13.49
C GLY A 140 5.70 -12.43 -12.30
N ASP A 141 6.88 -12.46 -11.67
CA ASP A 141 7.14 -13.26 -10.46
C ASP A 141 6.76 -12.52 -9.16
N SER A 142 6.10 -11.36 -9.26
CA SER A 142 5.63 -10.62 -8.08
C SER A 142 4.42 -11.31 -7.46
N GLU A 143 4.48 -11.57 -6.16
CA GLU A 143 3.37 -12.16 -5.39
C GLU A 143 2.24 -11.14 -5.16
N LEU A 144 2.58 -9.85 -5.06
CA LEU A 144 1.64 -8.77 -4.81
C LEU A 144 1.94 -7.54 -5.67
N VAL A 145 0.89 -6.83 -6.06
CA VAL A 145 0.97 -5.53 -6.72
C VAL A 145 0.32 -4.45 -5.86
N CYS A 146 1.08 -3.42 -5.50
CA CYS A 146 0.59 -2.24 -4.80
C CYS A 146 0.42 -1.08 -5.78
N VAL A 147 -0.78 -0.49 -5.87
CA VAL A 147 -1.02 0.70 -6.70
C VAL A 147 -1.17 1.92 -5.80
N HIS A 148 -0.28 2.91 -5.95
CA HIS A 148 -0.28 4.10 -5.11
C HIS A 148 -0.34 5.40 -5.92
N ASP A 149 -1.09 6.38 -5.41
CA ASP A 149 -1.11 7.74 -6.00
C ASP A 149 0.08 8.55 -5.44
N SER A 150 1.02 8.95 -6.30
CA SER A 150 2.22 9.72 -5.93
C SER A 150 1.95 11.03 -5.17
N ALA A 151 0.76 11.62 -5.36
CA ALA A 151 0.34 12.85 -4.69
C ALA A 151 -0.07 12.67 -3.21
N ARG A 152 0.21 11.50 -2.60
CA ARG A 152 -0.11 11.17 -1.20
C ARG A 152 1.19 10.85 -0.43
N PRO A 153 2.00 11.86 -0.10
CA PRO A 153 3.36 11.67 0.43
C PRO A 153 3.41 11.25 1.90
N LEU A 154 2.27 11.22 2.60
CA LEU A 154 2.20 10.95 4.04
C LEU A 154 1.96 9.48 4.39
N VAL A 155 1.89 8.60 3.39
CA VAL A 155 1.78 7.16 3.63
C VAL A 155 3.11 6.66 4.18
N SER A 156 3.07 6.06 5.36
CA SER A 156 4.22 5.42 6.02
C SER A 156 4.36 3.96 5.58
N SER A 157 5.54 3.38 5.80
CA SER A 157 5.77 1.95 5.53
C SER A 157 4.86 1.07 6.39
N GLU A 158 4.56 1.52 7.61
CA GLU A 158 3.67 0.88 8.57
C GLU A 158 2.22 0.88 8.08
N ASP A 159 1.77 1.94 7.42
CA ASP A 159 0.42 1.99 6.84
C ASP A 159 0.30 1.05 5.65
N VAL A 160 1.31 0.97 4.80
CA VAL A 160 1.38 -0.03 3.71
C VAL A 160 1.33 -1.44 4.31
N LYS A 161 2.12 -1.69 5.36
CA LYS A 161 2.16 -2.99 6.04
C LYS A 161 0.82 -3.38 6.66
N LYS A 162 -0.01 -2.45 7.10
CA LYS A 162 -1.35 -2.82 7.55
C LYS A 162 -2.16 -3.37 6.39
N VAL A 163 -2.23 -2.67 5.25
CA VAL A 163 -3.08 -3.08 4.12
C VAL A 163 -2.57 -4.29 3.35
N THR A 164 -1.26 -4.56 3.33
CA THR A 164 -0.71 -5.72 2.62
C THR A 164 -0.54 -6.96 3.49
N PHE A 165 -0.64 -6.85 4.82
CA PHE A 165 -0.41 -7.95 5.78
C PHE A 165 -1.60 -8.16 6.73
N TYR A 166 -2.82 -7.80 6.30
CA TYR A 166 -4.03 -8.11 7.06
C TYR A 166 -4.28 -9.62 7.05
N ASP A 167 -3.65 -10.34 7.99
CA ASP A 167 -4.22 -11.54 8.65
C ASP A 167 -3.39 -11.95 9.89
N LEU A 168 -3.10 -11.02 10.80
CA LEU A 168 -2.40 -11.35 12.06
C LEU A 168 -2.80 -10.41 13.21
N ALA A 169 -4.04 -10.52 13.67
CA ALA A 169 -4.44 -10.03 15.00
C ALA A 169 -5.49 -10.96 15.60
#